data_AF-A0A9E0VV48-F1
#
_entry.id   AF-A0A9E0VV48-F1
#
_cell.length_a   1.000
_cell.length_b   1.000
_cell.length_c   1.000
_cell.angle_alpha   90.00
_cell.angle_beta   90.00
_cell.angle_gamma   90.00
#
_symmetry.space_group_name_H-M   'P 1'
#
loop_
_entity.id
_entity.type
_entity.pdbx_description
1 polymer ?
#
loop_
_entity_poly.entity_id
_entity_poly.type
_entity_poly.pdbx_seq_one_letter_code
_entity_poly.pdbx_strand_id
1 'polypeptide(L)' 'EVAGESGGGLVKLVMTGKYEVKKVSLDPSLCNEGDREMLEDLVVAAINDAVHKVENENKDSMSGMTAGIPLPPGFKLPF' A
#
# COMPACT_ATOMS: atom_id res chain seq x y z
N GLU A 1 -1.31 8.38 -2.83
CA GLU A 1 -0.03 7.75 -2.41
C GLU A 1 -0.29 7.21 -1.04
N VAL A 2 0.18 5.99 -0.76
CA VAL A 2 -0.06 5.31 0.52
C VAL A 2 1.23 5.21 1.32
N ALA A 3 1.09 5.18 2.64
CA ALA A 3 2.19 4.89 3.56
C ALA A 3 2.09 3.43 4.02
N GLY A 4 3.12 2.63 3.72
CA GLY A 4 3.31 1.29 4.26
C GLY A 4 4.22 1.32 5.49
N GLU A 5 3.96 0.48 6.47
CA GLU A 5 4.83 0.37 7.64
C GLU A 5 4.89 -1.06 8.23
N SER A 6 5.95 -1.32 8.98
CA SER A 6 6.12 -2.55 9.73
C SER A 6 6.91 -2.30 11.03
N GLY A 7 6.90 -3.29 11.92
CA GLY A 7 7.65 -3.23 13.19
C GLY A 7 7.19 -2.11 14.12
N GLY A 8 5.93 -1.65 14.02
CA GLY A 8 5.46 -0.49 14.80
C GLY A 8 5.98 0.86 14.29
N GLY A 9 6.37 0.93 13.01
CA GLY A 9 6.89 2.14 12.39
C GLY A 9 8.41 2.22 12.33
N LEU A 10 9.11 1.13 12.67
CA LEU A 10 10.56 1.01 12.49
C LEU A 10 10.96 1.02 11.01
N VAL A 11 10.08 0.51 10.13
CA VAL A 11 10.20 0.68 8.69
C VAL A 11 8.95 1.39 8.19
N LYS A 12 9.14 2.47 7.46
CA LYS A 12 8.07 3.22 6.78
C LYS A 12 8.44 3.46 5.34
N LEU A 13 7.48 3.36 4.43
CA LEU A 13 7.69 3.67 3.03
C LEU A 13 6.48 4.36 2.41
N VAL A 14 6.72 5.10 1.33
CA VAL A 14 5.68 5.77 0.55
C VAL A 14 5.61 5.12 -0.82
N MET A 15 4.41 4.68 -1.20
CA MET A 15 4.12 4.03 -2.48
C MET A 15 3.05 4.80 -3.27
N THR A 16 3.21 4.90 -4.59
CA THR A 16 2.20 5.47 -5.47
C THR A 16 1.10 4.45 -5.78
N GLY A 17 -0.04 4.91 -6.29
CA GLY A 17 -1.11 4.00 -6.79
C GLY A 17 -0.70 3.14 -7.99
N LYS A 18 0.50 3.37 -8.56
CA LYS A 18 1.11 2.57 -9.62
C LYS A 18 2.13 1.55 -9.10
N TYR A 19 2.14 1.30 -7.79
CA TYR A 19 3.09 0.41 -7.11
C TYR A 19 4.56 0.87 -7.20
N GLU A 20 4.81 2.17 -7.37
CA GLU A 20 6.17 2.73 -7.33
C GLU A 20 6.51 3.20 -5.92
N VAL A 21 7.61 2.71 -5.35
CA VAL A 21 8.13 3.17 -4.05
C VAL A 21 8.92 4.46 -4.23
N LYS A 22 8.52 5.53 -3.55
CA LYS A 22 9.18 6.85 -3.62
C LYS A 22 10.14 7.13 -2.49
N LYS A 23 9.88 6.57 -1.32
CA LYS A 23 10.68 6.82 -0.11
C LYS A 23 10.65 5.61 0.79
N VAL A 24 11.78 5.32 1.41
CA VAL A 24 11.91 4.38 2.52
C VAL A 24 12.56 5.13 3.68
N SER A 25 12.12 4.85 4.89
CA SER A 25 12.65 5.41 6.13
C SER A 25 12.77 4.27 7.13
N LEU A 26 13.97 4.11 7.66
CA LEU A 26 14.33 3.07 8.61
C LEU A 26 14.71 3.74 9.93
N ASP A 27 14.26 3.16 11.04
CA ASP A 27 14.74 3.57 12.34
C ASP A 27 16.24 3.24 12.47
N PRO A 28 17.07 4.16 12.99
CA PRO A 28 18.49 3.91 13.19
C PRO A 28 18.80 2.65 14.03
N SER A 29 17.88 2.22 14.90
CA SER A 29 18.05 1.02 15.70
C SER A 29 18.18 -0.25 14.87
N LEU A 30 17.68 -0.26 13.63
CA LEU A 30 17.72 -1.42 12.73
C LEU A 30 19.01 -1.52 11.91
N CYS A 31 19.90 -0.54 11.98
CA CYS A 31 21.11 -0.48 11.16
C CYS A 31 22.34 -1.16 11.81
N ASN A 32 22.15 -1.91 12.91
CA ASN A 32 23.22 -2.68 13.55
C ASN A 32 23.44 -4.01 12.81
N GLU A 33 24.68 -4.51 12.79
CA GLU A 33 25.02 -5.76 12.10
C GLU A 33 24.25 -7.00 12.61
N GLY A 34 23.76 -6.96 13.85
CA GLY A 34 22.96 -8.04 14.45
C GLY A 34 21.50 -8.10 13.99
N ASP A 35 21.00 -7.04 13.36
CA ASP A 35 19.56 -6.87 13.06
C ASP A 35 19.24 -7.03 11.57
N ARG A 36 20.22 -7.45 10.75
CA ARG A 36 20.06 -7.52 9.29
C ARG A 36 18.90 -8.40 8.84
N GLU A 37 18.77 -9.60 9.39
CA GLU A 37 17.68 -10.53 9.03
C GLU A 37 16.32 -9.95 9.39
N MET A 38 16.21 -9.33 10.57
CA MET A 38 15.00 -8.62 10.99
C MET A 38 14.68 -7.43 10.08
N LEU A 39 15.69 -6.65 9.68
CA LEU A 39 15.50 -5.52 8.76
C LEU A 39 14.97 -6.01 7.40
N GLU A 40 15.52 -7.09 6.85
CA GLU A 40 15.07 -7.69 5.60
C GLU A 40 13.59 -8.10 5.70
N ASP A 41 13.21 -8.80 6.78
CA ASP A 41 11.82 -9.21 7.05
C ASP A 41 10.87 -8.00 7.21
N LEU A 42 11.30 -6.98 7.95
CA LEU A 42 10.50 -5.78 8.15
C LEU A 42 10.27 -5.00 6.86
N VAL A 43 11.28 -4.93 5.97
CA VAL A 43 11.13 -4.29 4.66
C VAL A 43 10.11 -5.04 3.81
N VAL A 44 10.16 -6.38 3.78
CA VAL A 44 9.17 -7.21 3.07
C VAL A 44 7.76 -6.93 3.61
N ALA A 45 7.60 -6.92 4.93
CA ALA A 45 6.32 -6.65 5.56
C ALA A 45 5.78 -5.25 5.23
N ALA A 46 6.62 -4.21 5.26
CA ALA A 46 6.20 -2.84 4.96
C ALA A 46 5.79 -2.65 3.49
N ILE A 47 6.47 -3.36 2.56
CA ILE A 47 6.11 -3.34 1.13
C ILE A 47 4.74 -3.99 0.93
N ASN A 48 4.51 -5.16 1.52
CA ASN A 48 3.24 -5.85 1.41
C ASN A 48 2.08 -5.04 2.02
N ASP A 49 2.31 -4.38 3.15
CA ASP A 49 1.34 -3.46 3.75
C ASP A 49 0.99 -2.29 2.81
N ALA A 50 1.99 -1.68 2.17
CA ALA A 50 1.74 -0.65 1.15
C ALA A 50 0.96 -1.18 -0.06
N VAL A 51 1.30 -2.36 -0.57
CA VAL A 51 0.59 -3.00 -1.69
C VAL A 51 -0.89 -3.18 -1.34
N HIS A 52 -1.20 -3.74 -0.17
CA HIS A 52 -2.59 -3.92 0.27
C HIS A 52 -3.34 -2.60 0.40
N LYS A 53 -2.67 -1.54 0.89
CA LYS A 53 -3.26 -0.20 0.96
C LYS A 53 -3.56 0.37 -0.43
N VAL A 54 -2.64 0.22 -1.39
CA VAL A 54 -2.90 0.63 -2.80
C VAL A 54 -4.09 -0.12 -3.38
N GLU A 55 -4.17 -1.44 -3.17
CA GLU A 55 -5.28 -2.25 -3.66
C GLU A 55 -6.62 -1.79 -3.08
N ASN A 56 -6.66 -1.46 -1.79
CA ASN A 56 -7.85 -0.95 -1.13
C ASN A 56 -8.25 0.43 -1.67
N GLU A 57 -7.31 1.38 -1.79
CA GLU A 57 -7.59 2.71 -2.38
C GLU A 57 -8.11 2.60 -3.81
N ASN A 58 -7.56 1.69 -4.62
CA ASN A 58 -7.99 1.46 -5.99
C ASN A 58 -9.40 0.88 -6.06
N LYS A 59 -9.74 -0.08 -5.18
CA LYS A 59 -11.10 -0.63 -5.07
C LYS A 59 -12.10 0.43 -4.63
N ASP A 60 -11.74 1.24 -3.63
CA ASP A 60 -12.59 2.31 -3.11
C ASP A 60 -12.85 3.39 -4.17
N SER A 61 -11.83 3.76 -4.94
CA SER A 61 -11.96 4.71 -6.05
C SER A 61 -12.91 4.19 -7.14
N MET A 62 -12.85 2.90 -7.46
CA MET A 62 -13.72 2.28 -8.47
C MET A 62 -15.16 2.11 -7.97
N SER A 63 -15.34 1.85 -6.67
CA SER A 63 -16.66 1.84 -6.00
C SER A 63 -17.29 3.23 -5.98
N GLY A 64 -16.53 4.26 -5.60
CA GLY A 64 -17.01 5.65 -5.57
C GLY A 64 -17.39 6.18 -6.95
N MET A 65 -16.66 5.78 -7.99
CA MET A 65 -16.92 6.21 -9.37
C MET A 65 -18.17 5.55 -9.98
N THR A 66 -18.48 4.30 -9.60
CA THR A 66 -19.71 3.62 -10.04
C THR A 66 -20.95 4.06 -9.27
N ALA A 67 -20.80 4.51 -8.02
CA ALA A 67 -21.90 5.08 -7.23
C ALA A 67 -22.41 6.45 -7.74
N GLY A 68 -21.59 7.18 -8.51
CA GLY A 68 -21.94 8.49 -9.06
C GLY A 68 -22.41 8.50 -10.52
N ILE A 69 -22.36 7.36 -11.23
CA ILE A 69 -22.85 7.27 -12.60
C ILE A 69 -24.33 6.88 -12.54
N PRO A 70 -25.28 7.76 -12.91
CA PRO A 70 -26.66 7.34 -13.11
C PRO A 70 -26.66 6.33 -14.26
N LEU A 71 -26.69 5.04 -13.91
CA LEU A 71 -26.76 3.96 -14.88
C LEU A 71 -27.97 4.23 -15.80
N PRO A 72 -27.74 4.43 -17.11
CA PRO A 72 -28.84 4.65 -18.04
C PRO A 72 -29.83 3.49 -17.95
N PRO A 73 -31.13 3.76 -17.92
CA PRO A 73 -32.14 2.70 -17.85
C PRO A 73 -31.93 1.73 -19.03
N GLY A 74 -31.58 0.47 -18.72
CA GLY A 74 -31.30 -0.58 -19.71
C GLY A 74 -29.88 -1.17 -19.68
N PHE A 75 -28.96 -0.64 -18.85
CA PHE A 75 -27.60 -1.18 -18.74
C PHE A 75 -27.58 -2.49 -17.93
N LYS A 76 -27.64 -3.64 -18.62
CA LYS A 76 -27.39 -4.96 -18.01
C LYS A 76 -25.87 -5.18 -17.91
N LEU A 77 -25.35 -5.23 -16.68
CA LEU A 77 -23.99 -5.70 -16.42
C LEU A 77 -23.92 -7.20 -16.80
N PRO A 78 -23.03 -7.62 -17.71
CA PRO A 78 -22.81 -9.03 -17.96
C PRO A 78 -22.03 -9.58 -16.75
N PHE A 79 -22.70 -10.40 -15.95
CA PHE A 79 -22.04 -11.31 -15.03
C PHE A 79 -21.30 -12.39 -15.83
#